data_AF-A0A6M0CKV3-F1
#
_entry.id   AF-A0A6M0CKV3-F1
#
_cell.length_a   1.000
_cell.length_b   1.000
_cell.length_c   1.000
_cell.angle_alpha   90.00
_cell.angle_beta   90.00
_cell.angle_gamma   90.00
#
_symmetry.space_group_name_H-M   'P 1'
#
loop_
_entity.id
_entity.type
_entity.pdbx_description
1 polymer ?
#
loop_
_entity_poly.entity_id
_entity_poly.type
_entity_poly.pdbx_seq_one_letter_code
_entity_poly.pdbx_strand_id
1 'polypeptide(L)'
;MAFVAEVSPERIVQKQLDTYNNRDIDGFMSTFFEDIRLYSFPDSLTTEGAEATRKRYQEFFEKTPNLHSEIKNRIVIGNVVIDEEFITANDRRYSIVAIYEVENGKIIRARFIRPKEENVDPAPVLQQNEAYNKQDLIKFLNAYDENVILYNYPNLKTSTGKNTLSNLYGNIFKNVKGIKVKIDKRIIIGDIIIDEEHHDFNGGNYSAVSVYKIKNGKIISVTNIQE
;
A
#
# COMPACT_ATOMS: atom_id res chain seq x y z
N MET A 1 16.57 33.25 0.08
CA MET A 1 15.52 32.31 -0.34
C MET A 1 15.05 31.59 0.92
N ALA A 2 13.77 31.72 1.28
CA ALA A 2 13.23 31.04 2.45
C ALA A 2 13.08 29.55 2.10
N PHE A 3 13.77 28.69 2.85
CA PHE A 3 13.52 27.26 2.85
C PHE A 3 12.14 27.07 3.51
N VAL A 4 11.08 26.98 2.70
CA VAL A 4 9.80 26.50 3.23
C VAL A 4 10.05 25.02 3.49
N ALA A 5 10.11 24.61 4.75
CA ALA A 5 10.14 23.20 5.10
C ALA A 5 8.89 22.56 4.47
N GLU A 6 9.10 21.68 3.49
CA GLU A 6 8.02 20.97 2.84
C GLU A 6 7.26 20.16 3.91
N VAL A 7 5.94 20.32 3.96
CA VAL A 7 5.12 19.61 4.96
C VAL A 7 5.18 18.13 4.62
N SER A 8 5.53 17.28 5.60
CA SER A 8 5.71 15.85 5.34
C SER A 8 4.44 15.20 4.76
N PRO A 9 4.56 14.19 3.88
CA PRO A 9 3.42 13.47 3.30
C PRO A 9 2.43 12.99 4.35
N GLU A 10 2.93 12.44 5.46
CA GLU A 10 2.13 12.01 6.60
C GLU A 10 1.24 13.13 7.16
N ARG A 11 1.77 14.36 7.30
CA ARG A 11 1.00 15.49 7.84
C ARG A 11 -0.10 15.95 6.88
N ILE A 12 0.14 15.88 5.57
CA ILE A 12 -0.89 16.20 4.57
C ILE A 12 -2.03 15.18 4.64
N VAL A 13 -1.71 13.89 4.72
CA VAL A 13 -2.71 12.82 4.84
C VAL A 13 -3.43 12.87 6.20
N GLN A 14 -2.73 13.19 7.28
CA GLN A 14 -3.39 13.41 8.58
C GLN A 14 -4.41 14.56 8.53
N LYS A 15 -4.04 15.70 7.92
CA LYS A 15 -4.98 16.82 7.72
C LYS A 15 -6.20 16.38 6.89
N GLN A 16 -5.99 15.55 5.87
CA GLN A 16 -7.07 15.02 5.04
C GLN A 16 -8.03 14.17 5.89
N LEU A 17 -7.52 13.29 6.77
CA LEU A 17 -8.35 12.50 7.67
C LEU A 17 -9.11 13.37 8.69
N ASP A 18 -8.43 14.34 9.30
CA ASP A 18 -9.03 15.19 10.33
C ASP A 18 -10.21 15.99 9.74
N THR A 19 -10.03 16.54 8.54
CA THR A 19 -11.08 17.28 7.81
C THR A 19 -12.18 16.35 7.30
N TYR A 20 -11.85 15.12 6.88
CA TYR A 20 -12.83 14.08 6.55
C TYR A 20 -13.73 13.74 7.74
N ASN A 21 -13.14 13.51 8.92
CA ASN A 21 -13.88 13.18 10.15
C ASN A 21 -14.72 14.35 10.66
N ASN A 22 -14.28 15.58 10.43
CA ASN A 22 -15.06 16.78 10.71
C ASN A 22 -16.13 17.07 9.63
N ARG A 23 -16.15 16.30 8.53
CA ARG A 23 -16.97 16.55 7.34
C ARG A 23 -16.78 17.96 6.76
N ASP A 24 -15.58 18.50 6.92
CA ASP A 24 -15.17 19.79 6.40
C ASP A 24 -14.73 19.61 4.94
N ILE A 25 -15.66 19.86 4.00
CA ILE A 25 -15.38 19.68 2.57
C ILE A 25 -14.31 20.65 2.06
N ASP A 26 -14.22 21.86 2.60
CA ASP A 26 -13.24 22.85 2.15
C ASP A 26 -11.84 22.50 2.67
N GLY A 27 -11.74 22.12 3.94
CA GLY A 27 -10.52 21.58 4.54
C GLY A 27 -10.05 20.31 3.84
N PHE A 28 -10.96 19.38 3.54
CA PHE A 28 -10.68 18.14 2.82
C PHE A 28 -10.16 18.42 1.41
N MET A 29 -10.87 19.25 0.63
CA MET A 29 -10.42 19.59 -0.72
C MET A 29 -9.11 20.39 -0.73
N SER A 30 -8.78 21.09 0.37
CA SER A 30 -7.50 21.80 0.50
C SER A 30 -6.28 20.89 0.54
N THR A 31 -6.42 19.58 0.77
CA THR A 31 -5.29 18.64 0.77
C THR A 31 -5.01 18.03 -0.60
N PHE A 32 -5.92 18.18 -1.57
CA PHE A 32 -5.79 17.59 -2.90
C PHE A 32 -5.20 18.58 -3.91
N PHE A 33 -4.52 18.03 -4.90
CA PHE A 33 -4.12 18.72 -6.12
C PHE A 33 -5.34 18.93 -7.05
N GLU A 34 -5.29 19.92 -7.94
CA GLU A 34 -6.41 20.23 -8.85
C GLU A 34 -6.72 19.07 -9.79
N ASP A 35 -5.70 18.38 -10.29
CA ASP A 35 -5.81 17.20 -11.15
C ASP A 35 -5.73 15.87 -10.36
N ILE A 36 -6.23 15.86 -9.12
CA ILE A 36 -6.32 14.64 -8.30
C ILE A 36 -6.96 13.49 -9.08
N ARG A 37 -6.35 12.30 -9.00
CA ARG A 37 -6.92 11.06 -9.54
C ARG A 37 -7.13 10.02 -8.46
N LEU A 38 -8.36 9.54 -8.36
CA LEU A 38 -8.74 8.48 -7.43
C LEU A 38 -8.92 7.16 -8.17
N TYR A 39 -8.29 6.10 -7.68
CA TYR A 39 -8.31 4.78 -8.30
C TYR A 39 -8.88 3.72 -7.36
N SER A 40 -9.49 2.70 -7.95
CA SER A 40 -9.52 1.37 -7.35
C SER A 40 -8.17 0.72 -7.64
N PHE A 41 -7.47 0.26 -6.60
CA PHE A 41 -6.18 -0.39 -6.76
C PHE A 41 -6.31 -1.62 -7.70
N PRO A 42 -5.33 -1.88 -8.61
CA PRO A 42 -4.09 -1.11 -8.77
C PRO A 42 -4.23 0.20 -9.54
N ASP A 43 -4.97 0.28 -10.65
CA ASP A 43 -4.96 1.50 -11.51
C ASP A 43 -6.29 1.74 -12.26
N SER A 44 -7.42 1.27 -11.74
CA SER A 44 -8.72 1.57 -12.34
C SER A 44 -9.21 2.95 -11.90
N LEU A 45 -9.21 3.94 -12.79
CA LEU A 45 -9.65 5.31 -12.50
C LEU A 45 -11.13 5.33 -12.11
N THR A 46 -11.44 5.96 -10.97
CA THR A 46 -12.80 6.07 -10.43
C THR A 46 -13.30 7.49 -10.34
N THR A 47 -12.41 8.47 -10.19
CA THR A 47 -12.74 9.90 -10.12
C THR A 47 -11.52 10.69 -10.57
N GLU A 48 -11.73 11.72 -11.38
CA GLU A 48 -10.67 12.59 -11.90
C GLU A 48 -11.05 14.04 -11.69
N GLY A 49 -10.08 14.82 -11.20
CA GLY A 49 -10.20 16.25 -10.96
C GLY A 49 -10.83 16.61 -9.62
N ALA A 50 -10.49 17.81 -9.14
CA ALA A 50 -10.96 18.34 -7.87
C ALA A 50 -12.49 18.57 -7.85
N GLU A 51 -13.10 18.97 -8.96
CA GLU A 51 -14.55 19.22 -9.02
C GLU A 51 -15.35 17.92 -8.79
N ALA A 52 -15.02 16.86 -9.53
CA ALA A 52 -15.68 15.56 -9.38
C ALA A 52 -15.43 14.96 -7.99
N THR A 53 -14.22 15.13 -7.46
CA THR A 53 -13.86 14.70 -6.11
C THR A 53 -14.67 15.45 -5.05
N ARG A 54 -14.75 16.78 -5.14
CA ARG A 54 -15.55 17.61 -4.22
C ARG A 54 -17.00 17.16 -4.23
N LYS A 55 -17.62 17.06 -5.41
CA LYS A 55 -19.02 16.66 -5.55
C LYS A 55 -19.27 15.30 -4.87
N ARG A 56 -18.41 14.31 -5.15
CA ARG A 56 -18.51 12.96 -4.58
C ARG A 56 -18.46 12.97 -3.04
N TYR A 57 -17.49 13.66 -2.45
CA TYR A 57 -17.31 13.66 -0.99
C TYR A 57 -18.31 14.58 -0.28
N GLN A 58 -18.72 15.69 -0.89
CA GLN A 58 -19.77 16.54 -0.35
C GLN A 58 -21.09 15.77 -0.22
N GLU A 59 -21.53 15.10 -1.29
CA GLU A 59 -22.73 14.26 -1.25
C GLU A 59 -22.61 13.14 -0.21
N PHE A 60 -21.41 12.57 -0.04
CA PHE A 60 -21.18 11.52 0.95
C PHE A 60 -21.27 12.06 2.39
N PHE A 61 -20.68 13.22 2.67
CA PHE A 61 -20.76 13.88 3.98
C PHE A 61 -22.19 14.26 4.36
N GLU A 62 -22.97 14.77 3.41
CA GLU A 62 -24.38 15.13 3.62
C GLU A 62 -25.25 13.89 3.91
N LYS A 63 -24.99 12.77 3.24
CA LYS A 63 -25.79 11.54 3.36
C LYS A 63 -25.39 10.64 4.53
N THR A 64 -24.23 10.86 5.16
CA THR A 64 -23.67 9.96 6.17
C THR A 64 -23.40 10.68 7.48
N PRO A 65 -24.43 10.88 8.33
CA PRO A 65 -24.33 11.71 9.52
C PRO A 65 -23.44 11.13 10.63
N ASN A 66 -23.20 9.81 10.63
CA ASN A 66 -22.32 9.11 11.57
C ASN A 66 -20.95 8.75 10.97
N LEU A 67 -20.53 9.46 9.92
CA LEU A 67 -19.26 9.20 9.26
C LEU A 67 -18.09 9.40 10.24
N HIS A 68 -17.24 8.40 10.34
CA HIS A 68 -15.98 8.47 11.07
C HIS A 68 -14.99 7.44 10.53
N SER A 69 -13.74 7.82 10.34
CA SER A 69 -12.63 6.95 9.94
C SER A 69 -11.54 6.99 11.00
N GLU A 70 -11.06 5.83 11.39
CA GLU A 70 -9.96 5.65 12.34
C GLU A 70 -8.79 4.94 11.63
N ILE A 71 -7.58 5.48 11.75
CA ILE A 71 -6.37 4.79 11.27
C ILE A 71 -6.01 3.68 12.25
N LYS A 72 -5.95 2.44 11.75
CA LYS A 72 -5.46 1.28 12.49
C LYS A 72 -3.96 1.08 12.33
N ASN A 73 -3.45 1.33 11.13
CA ASN A 73 -2.03 1.27 10.81
C ASN A 73 -1.69 2.34 9.77
N ARG A 74 -0.49 2.92 9.87
CA ARG A 74 0.08 3.82 8.87
C ARG A 74 1.49 3.38 8.48
N ILE A 75 1.76 3.29 7.19
CA ILE A 75 3.09 3.08 6.60
C ILE A 75 3.44 4.32 5.77
N VAL A 76 4.66 4.82 5.89
CA VAL A 76 5.16 5.98 5.13
C VAL A 76 6.45 5.56 4.45
N ILE A 77 6.51 5.69 3.13
CA ILE A 77 7.69 5.38 2.31
C ILE A 77 7.88 6.45 1.25
N GLY A 78 8.95 7.24 1.35
CA GLY A 78 9.17 8.40 0.49
C GLY A 78 7.97 9.36 0.48
N ASN A 79 7.35 9.53 -0.69
CA ASN A 79 6.19 10.39 -0.90
C ASN A 79 4.84 9.65 -0.83
N VAL A 80 4.85 8.35 -0.49
CA VAL A 80 3.68 7.49 -0.40
C VAL A 80 3.30 7.28 1.06
N VAL A 81 2.00 7.41 1.37
CA VAL A 81 1.42 7.10 2.68
C VAL A 81 0.33 6.05 2.51
N ILE A 82 0.36 4.99 3.32
CA ILE A 82 -0.61 3.90 3.28
C ILE A 82 -1.32 3.83 4.63
N ASP A 83 -2.63 4.06 4.61
CA ASP A 83 -3.47 4.00 5.80
C ASP A 83 -4.40 2.78 5.71
N GLU A 84 -4.37 1.94 6.75
CA GLU A 84 -5.46 1.02 7.05
C GLU A 84 -6.53 1.78 7.82
N GLU A 85 -7.66 2.02 7.17
CA GLU A 85 -8.75 2.82 7.71
C GLU A 85 -9.93 1.94 8.11
N PHE A 86 -10.42 2.13 9.34
CA PHE A 86 -11.66 1.54 9.82
C PHE A 86 -12.77 2.59 9.82
N ILE A 87 -13.72 2.44 8.88
CA ILE A 87 -14.74 3.44 8.59
C ILE A 87 -16.07 3.00 9.20
N THR A 88 -16.71 3.91 9.93
CA THR A 88 -18.12 3.88 10.30
C THR A 88 -18.90 4.79 9.35
N ALA A 89 -19.89 4.25 8.64
CA ALA A 89 -20.76 5.01 7.74
C ALA A 89 -22.12 4.32 7.58
N ASN A 90 -23.21 5.07 7.74
CA ASN A 90 -24.59 4.58 7.59
C ASN A 90 -24.84 3.31 8.41
N ASP A 91 -24.37 3.34 9.67
CA ASP A 91 -24.46 2.26 10.66
C ASP A 91 -23.73 0.97 10.27
N ARG A 92 -22.91 1.02 9.23
CA ARG A 92 -21.99 -0.04 8.83
C ARG A 92 -20.58 0.31 9.25
N ARG A 93 -19.81 -0.72 9.57
CA ARG A 93 -18.38 -0.63 9.83
C ARG A 93 -17.61 -1.52 8.87
N TYR A 94 -16.55 -0.99 8.27
CA TYR A 94 -15.74 -1.74 7.32
C TYR A 94 -14.32 -1.16 7.26
N SER A 95 -13.37 -2.02 6.93
CA SER A 95 -11.98 -1.61 6.70
C SER A 95 -11.71 -1.38 5.21
N ILE A 96 -10.83 -0.42 4.91
CA ILE A 96 -10.20 -0.24 3.60
C ILE A 96 -8.72 0.04 3.79
N VAL A 97 -7.95 -0.04 2.71
CA VAL A 97 -6.62 0.58 2.66
C VAL A 97 -6.63 1.70 1.65
N ALA A 98 -6.11 2.87 2.02
CA ALA A 98 -5.88 3.99 1.14
C ALA A 98 -4.38 4.19 0.95
N ILE A 99 -3.93 4.24 -0.31
CA ILE A 99 -2.54 4.54 -0.69
C ILE A 99 -2.53 5.93 -1.33
N TYR A 100 -1.95 6.91 -0.63
CA TYR A 100 -1.85 8.30 -1.05
C TYR A 100 -0.46 8.58 -1.63
N GLU A 101 -0.41 9.23 -2.79
CA GLU A 101 0.82 9.84 -3.33
C GLU A 101 0.75 11.35 -3.08
N VAL A 102 1.77 11.89 -2.41
CA VAL A 102 1.87 13.31 -2.08
C VAL A 102 3.01 13.95 -2.88
N GLU A 103 2.76 15.10 -3.49
CA GLU A 103 3.79 15.92 -4.12
C GLU A 103 3.52 17.40 -3.82
N ASN A 104 4.56 18.18 -3.51
CA ASN A 104 4.47 19.61 -3.24
C ASN A 104 3.39 19.96 -2.20
N GLY A 105 3.28 19.15 -1.14
CA GLY A 105 2.30 19.34 -0.06
C GLY A 105 0.84 19.04 -0.45
N LYS A 106 0.59 18.33 -1.56
CA LYS A 106 -0.75 17.96 -2.04
C LYS A 106 -0.84 16.49 -2.38
N ILE A 107 -1.99 15.88 -2.08
CA ILE A 107 -2.30 14.53 -2.56
C ILE A 107 -2.62 14.64 -4.06
N ILE A 108 -1.82 13.98 -4.89
CA ILE A 108 -1.98 13.98 -6.35
C ILE A 108 -2.70 12.72 -6.86
N ARG A 109 -2.56 11.60 -6.13
CA ARG A 109 -3.25 10.34 -6.41
C ARG A 109 -3.66 9.67 -5.12
N ALA A 110 -4.80 8.99 -5.13
CA ALA A 110 -5.17 8.07 -4.06
C ALA A 110 -5.71 6.76 -4.65
N ARG A 111 -5.27 5.63 -4.13
CA ARG A 111 -5.73 4.30 -4.54
C ARG A 111 -6.36 3.59 -3.37
N PHE A 112 -7.54 3.04 -3.58
CA PHE A 112 -8.29 2.36 -2.53
C PHE A 112 -8.33 0.86 -2.78
N ILE A 113 -7.94 0.09 -1.78
CA ILE A 113 -8.13 -1.35 -1.70
C ILE A 113 -9.32 -1.59 -0.78
N ARG A 114 -10.34 -2.27 -1.30
CA ARG A 114 -11.52 -2.68 -0.54
C ARG A 114 -11.57 -4.21 -0.53
N PRO A 115 -11.83 -4.85 0.61
CA PRO A 115 -11.90 -6.30 0.67
C PRO A 115 -13.06 -6.79 -0.21
N LYS A 116 -12.75 -7.65 -1.19
CA LYS A 116 -13.74 -8.32 -2.05
C LYS A 116 -14.08 -9.72 -1.54
N GLU A 117 -13.18 -10.29 -0.74
CA GLU A 117 -13.24 -11.63 -0.15
C GLU A 117 -12.94 -11.51 1.35
N GLU A 118 -13.23 -12.56 2.11
CA GLU A 118 -12.74 -12.66 3.50
C GLU A 118 -11.20 -12.65 3.53
N ASN A 119 -10.62 -12.26 4.67
CA ASN A 119 -9.18 -12.18 4.82
C ASN A 119 -8.53 -13.54 4.52
N VAL A 120 -7.57 -13.54 3.60
CA VAL A 120 -6.79 -14.72 3.25
C VAL A 120 -5.75 -15.05 4.32
N ASP A 121 -5.39 -16.32 4.41
CA ASP A 121 -4.30 -16.78 5.27
C ASP A 121 -2.96 -16.14 4.85
N PRO A 122 -2.23 -15.45 5.75
CA PRO A 122 -0.91 -14.89 5.45
C PRO A 122 0.22 -15.93 5.37
N ALA A 123 -0.05 -17.22 5.59
CA ALA A 123 0.91 -18.31 5.54
C ALA A 123 1.92 -18.26 4.37
N PRO A 124 1.54 -18.03 3.09
CA PRO A 124 2.52 -18.00 2.01
C PRO A 124 3.51 -16.81 2.15
N VAL A 125 3.06 -15.64 2.63
CA VAL A 125 3.96 -14.49 2.86
C VAL A 125 4.86 -14.75 4.07
N LEU A 126 4.34 -15.38 5.13
CA LEU A 126 5.16 -15.80 6.27
C LEU A 126 6.24 -16.82 5.85
N GLN A 127 5.85 -17.81 5.05
CA GLN A 127 6.76 -18.84 4.55
C GLN A 127 7.89 -18.24 3.71
N GLN A 128 7.58 -17.32 2.78
CA GLN A 128 8.62 -16.72 1.96
C GLN A 128 9.59 -15.87 2.79
N ASN A 129 9.10 -15.10 3.77
CA ASN A 129 9.95 -14.31 4.69
C ASN A 129 10.91 -15.21 5.50
N GLU A 130 10.40 -16.29 6.08
CA GLU A 130 11.21 -17.24 6.83
C GLU A 130 12.25 -17.92 5.93
N ALA A 131 11.84 -18.32 4.72
CA ALA A 131 12.71 -18.95 3.74
C ALA A 131 13.79 -17.98 3.23
N TYR A 132 13.45 -16.71 3.01
CA TYR A 132 14.41 -15.65 2.65
C TYR A 132 15.49 -15.51 3.73
N ASN A 133 15.09 -15.40 5.00
CA ASN A 133 16.01 -15.29 6.14
C ASN A 133 16.90 -16.53 6.33
N LYS A 134 16.42 -17.70 5.91
CA LYS A 134 17.18 -18.96 5.92
C LYS A 134 17.92 -19.22 4.60
N GLN A 135 17.75 -18.34 3.61
CA GLN A 135 18.28 -18.49 2.25
C GLN A 135 17.86 -19.83 1.59
N ASP A 136 16.68 -20.34 1.95
CA ASP A 136 16.11 -21.59 1.45
C ASP A 136 15.30 -21.32 0.17
N LEU A 137 15.97 -21.41 -0.98
CA LEU A 137 15.36 -21.11 -2.28
C LEU A 137 14.13 -21.97 -2.59
N ILE A 138 14.15 -23.26 -2.21
CA ILE A 138 13.03 -24.17 -2.50
C ILE A 138 11.80 -23.77 -1.70
N LYS A 139 11.94 -23.55 -0.39
CA LYS A 139 10.81 -23.08 0.44
C LYS A 139 10.34 -21.70 0.05
N PHE A 140 11.26 -20.81 -0.35
CA PHE A 140 10.92 -19.48 -0.83
C PHE A 140 10.01 -19.58 -2.06
N LEU A 141 10.44 -20.29 -3.09
CA LEU A 141 9.68 -20.44 -4.34
C LEU A 141 8.36 -21.21 -4.16
N ASN A 142 8.27 -22.09 -3.17
CA ASN A 142 7.03 -22.82 -2.85
C ASN A 142 5.90 -21.91 -2.37
N ALA A 143 6.17 -20.70 -1.90
CA ALA A 143 5.13 -19.75 -1.50
C ALA A 143 4.39 -19.12 -2.70
N TYR A 144 5.00 -19.18 -3.89
CA TYR A 144 4.53 -18.48 -5.08
C TYR A 144 3.78 -19.39 -6.05
N ASP A 145 2.84 -18.80 -6.76
CA ASP A 145 2.22 -19.40 -7.93
C ASP A 145 3.25 -19.55 -9.07
N GLU A 146 3.03 -20.49 -9.97
CA GLU A 146 3.91 -20.70 -11.13
C GLU A 146 3.99 -19.48 -12.03
N ASN A 147 2.87 -18.77 -12.19
CA ASN A 147 2.72 -17.60 -13.06
C ASN A 147 2.73 -16.28 -12.29
N VAL A 148 3.35 -16.25 -11.09
CA VAL A 148 3.46 -15.03 -10.28
C VAL A 148 3.94 -13.83 -11.10
N ILE A 149 3.30 -12.68 -10.92
CA ILE A 149 3.66 -11.45 -11.63
C ILE A 149 4.29 -10.46 -10.65
N LEU A 150 5.42 -9.87 -11.04
CA LEU A 150 6.08 -8.82 -10.27
C LEU A 150 5.81 -7.46 -10.90
N TYR A 151 5.54 -6.48 -10.05
CA TYR A 151 5.26 -5.11 -10.42
C TYR A 151 6.14 -4.15 -9.61
N ASN A 152 6.47 -3.02 -10.23
CA ASN A 152 6.78 -1.80 -9.50
C ASN A 152 5.49 -0.98 -9.38
N TYR A 153 5.31 -0.35 -8.24
CA TYR A 153 4.16 0.50 -7.98
C TYR A 153 4.07 1.64 -9.02
N PRO A 154 2.85 2.02 -9.46
CA PRO A 154 1.56 1.46 -9.05
C PRO A 154 1.16 0.15 -9.77
N ASN A 155 1.60 -0.04 -11.01
CA ASN A 155 1.19 -1.20 -11.83
C ASN A 155 2.15 -1.48 -13.00
N LEU A 156 3.43 -1.11 -12.86
CA LEU A 156 4.44 -1.35 -13.89
C LEU A 156 4.94 -2.79 -13.78
N LYS A 157 4.45 -3.66 -14.66
CA LYS A 157 4.90 -5.05 -14.72
C LYS A 157 6.40 -5.12 -15.01
N THR A 158 7.16 -5.77 -14.13
CA THR A 158 8.61 -5.95 -14.28
C THR A 158 8.97 -7.34 -14.78
N SER A 159 8.26 -8.38 -14.31
CA SER A 159 8.52 -9.75 -14.75
C SER A 159 7.35 -10.70 -14.48
N THR A 160 7.49 -11.95 -14.92
CA THR A 160 6.52 -13.01 -14.63
C THR A 160 7.23 -14.34 -14.46
N GLY A 161 6.61 -15.21 -13.68
CA GLY A 161 6.95 -16.61 -13.56
C GLY A 161 7.92 -16.89 -12.43
N LYS A 162 7.72 -18.05 -11.79
CA LYS A 162 8.57 -18.53 -10.70
C LYS A 162 10.03 -18.72 -11.12
N ASN A 163 10.29 -19.03 -12.39
CA ASN A 163 11.66 -19.10 -12.94
C ASN A 163 12.42 -17.77 -12.81
N THR A 164 11.74 -16.64 -12.97
CA THR A 164 12.37 -15.32 -12.80
C THR A 164 12.79 -15.10 -11.35
N LEU A 165 11.91 -15.45 -10.39
CA LEU A 165 12.24 -15.42 -8.96
C LEU A 165 13.39 -16.37 -8.62
N SER A 166 13.37 -17.58 -9.18
CA SER A 166 14.40 -18.59 -8.95
C SER A 166 15.78 -18.08 -9.36
N ASN A 167 15.89 -17.48 -10.55
CA ASN A 167 17.15 -16.92 -11.03
C ASN A 167 17.62 -15.74 -10.16
N LEU A 168 16.73 -14.80 -9.85
CA LEU A 168 17.04 -13.62 -9.05
C LEU A 168 17.49 -14.00 -7.63
N TYR A 169 16.63 -14.70 -6.90
CA TYR A 169 16.89 -15.05 -5.50
C TYR A 169 17.93 -16.16 -5.36
N GLY A 170 18.06 -17.07 -6.32
CA GLY A 170 19.17 -18.02 -6.35
C GLY A 170 20.52 -17.32 -6.43
N ASN A 171 20.63 -16.25 -7.23
CA ASN A 171 21.83 -15.44 -7.30
C ASN A 171 22.05 -14.62 -6.00
N ILE A 172 20.99 -14.02 -5.44
CA ILE A 172 21.07 -13.26 -4.19
C ILE A 172 21.51 -14.16 -3.02
N PHE A 173 20.86 -15.31 -2.83
CA PHE A 173 21.13 -16.22 -1.72
C PHE A 173 22.55 -16.81 -1.78
N LYS A 174 23.09 -16.98 -2.99
CA LYS A 174 24.47 -17.44 -3.19
C LYS A 174 25.50 -16.36 -2.82
N ASN A 175 25.27 -15.12 -3.27
CA ASN A 175 26.30 -14.09 -3.34
C ASN A 175 26.19 -13.01 -2.26
N VAL A 176 24.99 -12.72 -1.76
CA VAL A 176 24.76 -11.69 -0.74
C VAL A 176 24.80 -12.37 0.64
N LYS A 177 25.67 -11.85 1.52
CA LYS A 177 25.86 -12.39 2.86
C LYS A 177 25.10 -11.57 3.89
N GLY A 178 24.64 -12.24 4.94
CA GLY A 178 23.95 -11.60 6.05
C GLY A 178 22.56 -11.05 5.71
N ILE A 179 21.95 -11.50 4.60
CA ILE A 179 20.63 -11.02 4.21
C ILE A 179 19.60 -11.38 5.28
N LYS A 180 18.80 -10.39 5.68
CA LYS A 180 17.65 -10.57 6.56
C LYS A 180 16.55 -9.61 6.16
N VAL A 181 15.31 -10.07 6.28
CA VAL A 181 14.12 -9.25 6.23
C VAL A 181 13.42 -9.31 7.59
N LYS A 182 13.05 -8.15 8.10
CA LYS A 182 12.18 -7.95 9.26
C LYS A 182 10.93 -7.23 8.79
N ILE A 183 9.77 -7.69 9.25
CA ILE A 183 8.49 -7.03 8.96
C ILE A 183 8.18 -6.11 10.13
N ASP A 184 8.12 -4.82 9.86
CA ASP A 184 7.85 -3.81 10.89
C ASP A 184 6.34 -3.58 11.07
N LYS A 185 5.59 -3.55 9.96
CA LYS A 185 4.13 -3.50 9.96
C LYS A 185 3.56 -4.42 8.90
N ARG A 186 2.38 -4.98 9.19
CA ARG A 186 1.62 -5.81 8.26
C ARG A 186 0.16 -5.40 8.28
N ILE A 187 -0.40 -5.15 7.10
CA ILE A 187 -1.82 -4.92 6.87
C ILE A 187 -2.38 -6.09 6.05
N ILE A 188 -3.53 -6.62 6.44
CA ILE A 188 -4.23 -7.70 5.71
C ILE A 188 -5.63 -7.21 5.37
N ILE A 189 -5.95 -7.15 4.08
CA ILE A 189 -7.22 -6.62 3.57
C ILE A 189 -7.74 -7.52 2.44
N GLY A 190 -8.66 -8.45 2.77
CA GLY A 190 -9.16 -9.44 1.82
C GLY A 190 -8.04 -10.35 1.30
N ASP A 191 -7.83 -10.36 -0.01
CA ASP A 191 -6.77 -11.14 -0.68
C ASP A 191 -5.43 -10.42 -0.81
N ILE A 192 -5.29 -9.25 -0.19
CA ILE A 192 -4.08 -8.42 -0.22
C ILE A 192 -3.40 -8.40 1.15
N ILE A 193 -2.07 -8.53 1.13
CA ILE A 193 -1.20 -8.35 2.30
C ILE A 193 -0.18 -7.26 1.96
N ILE A 194 0.02 -6.32 2.86
CA ILE A 194 0.99 -5.23 2.70
C ILE A 194 1.98 -5.31 3.85
N ASP A 195 3.25 -5.53 3.53
CA ASP A 195 4.33 -5.54 4.51
C ASP A 195 5.22 -4.30 4.35
N GLU A 196 5.47 -3.61 5.46
CA GLU A 196 6.60 -2.70 5.61
C GLU A 196 7.82 -3.54 6.01
N GLU A 197 8.79 -3.62 5.11
CA GLU A 197 9.91 -4.53 5.19
C GLU A 197 11.21 -3.77 5.41
N HIS A 198 11.96 -4.16 6.43
CA HIS A 198 13.32 -3.71 6.66
C HIS A 198 14.30 -4.81 6.26
N HIS A 199 15.15 -4.52 5.27
CA HIS A 199 16.12 -5.45 4.70
C HIS A 199 17.53 -5.08 5.17
N ASP A 200 18.22 -6.01 5.80
CA ASP A 200 19.62 -5.90 6.19
C ASP A 200 20.48 -6.82 5.31
N PHE A 201 21.71 -6.39 5.00
CA PHE A 201 22.74 -7.23 4.37
C PHE A 201 24.14 -6.74 4.74
N ASN A 202 25.16 -7.55 4.49
CA ASN A 202 26.54 -7.13 4.68
C ASN A 202 26.88 -6.01 3.67
N GLY A 203 26.77 -4.76 4.09
CA GLY A 203 27.03 -3.59 3.25
C GLY A 203 25.97 -2.50 3.36
N GLY A 204 24.85 -2.74 4.05
CA GLY A 204 23.84 -1.72 4.28
C GLY A 204 22.48 -2.29 4.68
N ASN A 205 21.51 -1.42 4.69
CA ASN A 205 20.10 -1.76 4.84
C ASN A 205 19.25 -0.84 3.96
N TYR A 206 18.01 -1.25 3.75
CA TYR A 206 16.98 -0.41 3.12
C TYR A 206 15.60 -0.82 3.62
N SER A 207 14.64 0.10 3.52
CA SER A 207 13.23 -0.21 3.74
C SER A 207 12.49 -0.27 2.41
N ALA A 208 11.48 -1.12 2.35
CA ALA A 208 10.59 -1.26 1.20
C ALA A 208 9.17 -1.56 1.68
N VAL A 209 8.20 -1.36 0.80
CA VAL A 209 6.85 -1.89 1.02
C VAL A 209 6.50 -2.85 -0.09
N SER A 210 6.02 -4.04 0.27
CA SER A 210 5.58 -5.05 -0.68
C SER A 210 4.09 -5.32 -0.51
N VAL A 211 3.35 -5.17 -1.61
CA VAL A 211 1.92 -5.48 -1.70
C VAL A 211 1.75 -6.83 -2.40
N TYR A 212 1.41 -7.84 -1.62
CA TYR A 212 1.18 -9.21 -2.05
C TYR A 212 -0.29 -9.43 -2.38
N LYS A 213 -0.56 -10.12 -3.50
CA LYS A 213 -1.89 -10.67 -3.77
C LYS A 213 -1.87 -12.18 -3.66
N ILE A 214 -2.82 -12.73 -2.89
CA ILE A 214 -2.90 -14.15 -2.59
C ILE A 214 -4.08 -14.77 -3.31
N LYS A 215 -3.90 -15.98 -3.82
CA LYS A 215 -5.01 -16.79 -4.33
C LYS A 215 -4.67 -18.26 -4.14
N ASN A 216 -5.64 -19.06 -3.70
CA ASN A 216 -5.48 -20.50 -3.48
C ASN A 216 -4.24 -20.86 -2.63
N GLY A 217 -3.96 -20.06 -1.59
CA GLY A 217 -2.82 -20.27 -0.69
C GLY A 217 -1.44 -19.99 -1.30
N LYS A 218 -1.38 -19.27 -2.43
CA LYS A 218 -0.14 -18.86 -3.11
C LYS A 218 -0.09 -17.37 -3.36
N ILE A 219 1.12 -16.81 -3.36
CA ILE A 219 1.37 -15.44 -3.84
C ILE A 219 1.28 -15.45 -5.37
N ILE A 220 0.30 -14.75 -5.93
CA ILE A 220 0.09 -14.62 -7.38
C ILE A 220 0.65 -13.32 -7.95
N SER A 221 0.85 -12.30 -7.12
CA SER A 221 1.59 -11.11 -7.53
C SER A 221 2.23 -10.39 -6.36
N VAL A 222 3.31 -9.66 -6.65
CA VAL A 222 3.97 -8.75 -5.71
C VAL A 222 4.14 -7.39 -6.39
N THR A 223 3.73 -6.32 -5.73
CA THR A 223 4.01 -4.94 -6.16
C THR A 223 4.95 -4.31 -5.15
N ASN A 224 6.13 -3.89 -5.60
CA ASN A 224 7.11 -3.22 -4.74
C ASN A 224 6.94 -1.70 -4.82
N ILE A 225 6.93 -1.06 -3.66
CA ILE A 225 7.01 0.40 -3.46
C ILE A 225 8.36 0.67 -2.82
N GLN A 226 9.12 1.58 -3.41
CA GLN A 226 10.45 1.98 -2.97
C GLN A 226 10.51 3.50 -2.85
N GLU A 227 11.43 4.01 -2.03
CA GLU A 227 11.73 5.45 -1.91
C GLU A 227 12.42 6.01 -3.16
#